data_AF-A0A6M3GWB0-F1
#
_entry.id   AF-A0A6M3GWB0-F1
#
_cell.length_a   1.000
_cell.length_b   1.000
_cell.length_c   1.000
_cell.angle_alpha   90.00
_cell.angle_beta   90.00
_cell.angle_gamma   90.00
#
_symmetry.space_group_name_H-M   'P 1'
#
loop_
_entity.id
_entity.type
_entity.pdbx_description
1 polymer ?
#
loop_
_entity_poly.entity_id
_entity_poly.type
_entity_poly.pdbx_seq_one_letter_code
_entity_poly.pdbx_strand_id
1 'polypeptide(L)'
;MVDCLRQIPAATLVDSMNLFRFMRSEPLTMYLPTIEFATANNPKPFITQDPLKIIENREFNNVPWIVGVTPDEGILRGAPFTRQTDLLETINQNFDAYFVEMLFLGLSVSTAQIPATWAKIKEFYFSKENSIDVSNTNSVQGLINVYSDRG
;
A
#
# COMPACT_ATOMS: atom_id res chain seq x y z
N MET A 1 25.17 -13.27 1.13
CA MET A 1 24.03 -12.70 0.36
C MET A 1 24.40 -11.35 -0.26
N VAL A 2 24.67 -10.30 0.53
CA VAL A 2 24.98 -8.95 0.02
C VAL A 2 26.12 -8.93 -1.00
N ASP A 3 27.22 -9.64 -0.75
CA ASP A 3 28.36 -9.66 -1.67
C ASP A 3 28.04 -10.31 -3.03
N CYS A 4 27.10 -11.26 -3.06
CA CYS A 4 26.59 -11.83 -4.30
C CYS A 4 25.74 -10.81 -5.07
N LEU A 5 24.81 -10.13 -4.37
CA LEU A 5 23.95 -9.11 -4.99
C LEU A 5 24.75 -7.95 -5.57
N ARG A 6 25.89 -7.58 -4.96
CA ARG A 6 26.80 -6.53 -5.46
C ARG A 6 27.47 -6.87 -6.80
N GLN A 7 27.48 -8.14 -7.20
CA GLN A 7 28.02 -8.59 -8.49
C GLN A 7 26.96 -8.57 -9.60
N ILE A 8 25.68 -8.41 -9.25
CA ILE A 8 24.58 -8.39 -10.21
C ILE A 8 24.44 -6.97 -10.78
N PRO A 9 24.25 -6.81 -12.11
CA PRO A 9 23.95 -5.50 -12.69
C PRO A 9 22.74 -4.86 -12.03
N ALA A 10 22.83 -3.56 -11.72
CA ALA A 10 21.77 -2.83 -11.03
C ALA A 10 20.42 -2.92 -11.76
N ALA A 11 20.43 -2.86 -13.10
CA ALA A 11 19.22 -3.01 -13.92
C ALA A 11 18.53 -4.36 -13.67
N THR A 12 19.30 -5.45 -13.59
CA THR A 12 18.77 -6.79 -13.30
C THR A 12 18.15 -6.88 -11.90
N LEU A 13 18.74 -6.21 -10.91
CA LEU A 13 18.16 -6.14 -9.57
C LEU A 13 16.83 -5.39 -9.57
N VAL A 14 16.75 -4.25 -10.27
CA VAL A 14 15.50 -3.47 -10.41
C VAL A 14 14.44 -4.30 -11.13
N ASP A 15 14.79 -4.99 -12.21
CA ASP A 15 13.85 -5.81 -12.98
C ASP A 15 13.32 -7.01 -12.18
N SER A 16 14.12 -7.54 -11.25
CA SER A 16 13.70 -8.64 -10.36
C SER A 16 12.52 -8.26 -9.45
N MET A 17 12.28 -6.97 -9.23
CA MET A 17 11.10 -6.50 -8.47
C MET A 17 9.79 -6.96 -9.08
N ASN A 18 9.74 -7.14 -10.41
CA ASN A 18 8.54 -7.61 -11.10
C ASN A 18 8.13 -9.03 -10.67
N LEU A 19 9.08 -9.85 -10.19
CA LEU A 19 8.82 -11.21 -9.73
C LEU A 19 8.05 -11.27 -8.41
N PHE A 20 8.01 -10.16 -7.65
CA PHE A 20 7.28 -10.08 -6.40
C PHE A 20 5.85 -9.53 -6.56
N ARG A 21 5.49 -9.09 -7.77
CA ARG A 21 4.16 -8.56 -8.04
C ARG A 21 3.20 -9.71 -8.27
N PHE A 22 2.09 -9.71 -7.52
CA PHE A 22 1.03 -10.70 -7.71
C PHE A 22 0.07 -10.30 -8.83
N MET A 23 0.03 -9.00 -9.20
CA MET A 23 -0.85 -8.51 -10.27
C MET A 23 -0.33 -7.20 -10.86
N ARG A 24 0.10 -7.22 -12.12
CA ARG A 24 0.59 -6.04 -12.88
C ARG A 24 1.56 -5.16 -12.09
N SER A 25 1.06 -4.07 -11.50
CA SER A 25 1.85 -3.09 -10.73
C SER A 25 1.69 -3.23 -9.22
N GLU A 26 0.99 -4.27 -8.73
CA GLU A 26 0.74 -4.51 -7.32
C GLU A 26 1.66 -5.59 -6.73
N PRO A 27 2.30 -5.33 -5.56
CA PRO A 27 2.27 -4.05 -4.85
C PRO A 27 3.14 -2.97 -5.54
N LEU A 28 2.77 -1.70 -5.37
CA LEU A 28 3.46 -0.57 -6.02
C LEU A 28 4.91 -0.40 -5.54
N THR A 29 5.17 -0.67 -4.26
CA THR A 29 6.48 -0.51 -3.62
C THR A 29 6.87 -1.79 -2.88
N MET A 30 8.03 -2.36 -3.24
CA MET A 30 8.56 -3.59 -2.61
C MET A 30 9.51 -3.31 -1.43
N TYR A 31 10.29 -2.23 -1.54
CA TYR A 31 11.29 -1.87 -0.54
C TYR A 31 10.81 -0.59 0.15
N LEU A 32 10.61 -0.69 1.46
CA LEU A 32 10.09 0.37 2.31
C LEU A 32 11.10 0.68 3.43
N PRO A 33 11.01 1.85 4.07
CA PRO A 33 11.74 2.10 5.32
C PRO A 33 11.47 1.01 6.35
N THR A 34 12.49 0.64 7.12
CA THR A 34 12.41 -0.38 8.17
C THR A 34 13.14 0.10 9.41
N ILE A 35 12.83 -0.52 10.55
CA ILE A 35 13.66 -0.40 11.76
C ILE A 35 15.01 -1.05 11.48
N GLU A 36 16.07 -0.30 11.79
CA GLU A 36 17.47 -0.67 11.59
C GLU A 36 18.18 -0.91 12.93
N PHE A 37 19.23 -1.72 12.86
CA PHE A 37 20.07 -2.04 14.01
C PHE A 37 21.50 -1.57 13.78
N ALA A 38 22.14 -1.12 14.85
CA ALA A 38 23.57 -0.81 14.82
C ALA A 38 24.37 -2.09 14.52
N THR A 39 25.19 -2.06 13.48
CA THR A 39 26.09 -3.14 13.10
C THR A 39 27.44 -2.57 12.68
N ALA A 40 28.45 -3.42 12.47
CA ALA A 40 29.73 -2.99 11.91
C ALA A 40 29.58 -2.29 10.54
N ASN A 41 28.60 -2.72 9.73
CA ASN A 41 28.30 -2.14 8.42
C ASN A 41 27.23 -1.04 8.46
N ASN A 42 26.59 -0.82 9.61
CA ASN A 42 25.62 0.24 9.86
C ASN A 42 25.85 0.84 11.26
N PRO A 43 26.95 1.59 11.48
CA PRO A 43 27.27 2.11 12.80
C PRO A 43 26.36 3.28 13.23
N LYS A 44 25.60 3.85 12.30
CA LYS A 44 24.70 4.99 12.51
C LYS A 44 23.35 4.75 11.78
N PRO A 45 22.53 3.81 12.28
CA PRO A 45 21.21 3.53 11.70
C PRO A 45 20.32 4.78 11.66
N PHE A 46 19.46 4.90 10.65
CA PHE A 46 18.61 6.08 10.44
C PHE A 46 17.31 6.00 11.26
N ILE A 47 16.53 4.91 11.12
CA ILE A 47 15.32 4.66 11.94
C ILE A 47 15.60 3.48 12.87
N THR A 48 15.73 3.74 14.17
CA THR A 48 16.10 2.71 15.16
C THR A 48 14.94 2.13 15.95
N GLN A 49 13.74 2.68 15.76
CA GLN A 49 12.55 2.29 16.51
C GLN A 49 11.29 2.57 15.69
N ASP A 50 10.16 2.07 16.18
CA ASP A 50 8.85 2.33 15.58
C ASP A 50 8.57 3.85 15.49
N PRO A 51 8.25 4.39 14.30
CA PRO A 51 7.95 5.81 14.13
C PRO A 51 6.87 6.35 15.08
N LEU A 52 5.86 5.54 15.43
CA LEU A 52 4.82 5.96 16.37
C LEU A 52 5.42 6.22 17.76
N LYS A 53 6.34 5.36 18.21
CA LYS A 53 7.07 5.57 19.48
C LYS A 53 7.96 6.81 19.44
N ILE A 54 8.64 7.08 18.31
CA ILE A 54 9.44 8.31 18.13
C ILE A 54 8.55 9.53 18.39
N ILE A 55 7.36 9.53 17.78
CA ILE A 55 6.39 10.63 17.89
C ILE A 55 5.85 10.76 19.32
N GLU A 56 5.39 9.66 19.91
CA GLU A 56 4.82 9.64 21.27
C GLU A 56 5.84 10.09 22.33
N ASN A 57 7.10 9.67 22.18
CA ASN A 57 8.18 10.02 23.09
C ASN A 57 8.81 11.39 22.82
N ARG A 58 8.42 12.07 21.73
CA ARG A 58 9.01 13.33 21.26
C ARG A 58 10.51 13.24 20.92
N GLU A 59 10.94 12.09 20.42
CA GLU A 59 12.34 11.78 20.06
C GLU A 59 12.67 12.24 18.63
N PHE A 60 12.16 13.41 18.24
CA PHE A 60 12.36 14.01 16.92
C PHE A 60 12.71 15.50 17.06
N ASN A 61 13.10 16.12 15.95
CA ASN A 61 13.40 17.55 15.95
C ASN A 61 12.12 18.37 16.19
N ASN A 62 12.07 19.06 17.32
CA ASN A 62 10.92 19.89 17.72
C ASN A 62 10.92 21.22 16.95
N VAL A 63 10.55 21.19 15.68
CA VAL A 63 10.43 22.35 14.80
C VAL A 63 9.00 22.47 14.25
N PRO A 64 8.53 23.67 13.88
CA PRO A 64 7.21 23.83 13.25
C PRO A 64 7.10 23.00 11.98
N TRP A 65 5.99 22.27 11.83
CA TRP A 65 5.71 21.41 10.68
C TRP A 65 4.28 21.65 10.18
N ILE A 66 4.13 21.76 8.86
CA ILE A 66 2.85 21.90 8.18
C ILE A 66 2.67 20.67 7.29
N VAL A 67 1.55 19.97 7.47
CA VAL A 67 1.11 18.84 6.64
C VAL A 67 -0.23 19.16 6.01
N GLY A 68 -0.48 18.61 4.83
CA GLY A 68 -1.74 18.71 4.13
C GLY A 68 -1.96 17.49 3.25
N VAL A 69 -3.22 17.28 2.92
CA VAL A 69 -3.70 16.25 2.00
C VAL A 69 -4.63 16.91 0.99
N THR A 70 -4.76 16.35 -0.21
CA THR A 70 -5.76 16.82 -1.18
C THR A 70 -7.03 15.97 -1.14
N PRO A 71 -8.19 16.51 -1.52
CA PRO A 71 -9.31 15.67 -1.93
C PRO A 71 -8.84 14.73 -3.04
N ASP A 72 -9.30 13.48 -3.03
CA ASP A 72 -9.10 12.51 -4.11
C ASP A 72 -7.66 12.05 -4.41
N GLU A 73 -6.72 12.08 -3.46
CA GLU A 73 -5.34 11.55 -3.67
C GLU A 73 -5.33 10.10 -4.15
N GLY A 74 -6.31 9.31 -3.72
CA GLY A 74 -6.52 7.93 -4.13
C GLY A 74 -6.74 7.74 -5.63
N ILE A 75 -6.99 8.80 -6.40
CA ILE A 75 -7.08 8.74 -7.87
C ILE A 75 -5.79 8.19 -8.49
N LEU A 76 -4.63 8.44 -7.87
CA LEU A 76 -3.34 7.89 -8.30
C LEU A 76 -3.32 6.36 -8.25
N ARG A 77 -4.10 5.75 -7.35
CA ARG A 77 -4.24 4.31 -7.18
C ARG A 77 -5.43 3.75 -7.94
N GLY A 78 -6.59 4.42 -7.90
CA GLY A 78 -7.83 3.97 -8.51
C GLY A 78 -7.84 4.04 -10.05
N ALA A 79 -7.28 5.10 -10.65
CA ALA A 79 -7.39 5.33 -12.09
C ALA A 79 -6.73 4.24 -12.97
N PRO A 80 -5.57 3.65 -12.62
CA PRO A 80 -5.02 2.52 -13.36
C PRO A 80 -5.95 1.31 -13.45
N PHE A 81 -6.74 1.03 -12.40
CA PHE A 81 -7.67 -0.10 -12.37
C PHE A 81 -8.88 0.10 -13.28
N THR A 82 -9.37 1.33 -13.41
CA THR A 82 -10.56 1.63 -14.22
C THR A 82 -10.27 1.79 -15.71
N ARG A 83 -9.01 2.00 -16.10
CA ARG A 83 -8.60 2.19 -17.51
C ARG A 83 -8.29 0.89 -18.26
N GLN A 84 -7.98 -0.20 -17.56
CA GLN A 84 -7.56 -1.47 -18.16
C GLN A 84 -8.67 -2.50 -17.99
N THR A 85 -9.39 -2.81 -19.09
CA THR A 85 -10.61 -3.64 -19.03
C THR A 85 -10.36 -5.05 -18.50
N ASP A 86 -9.26 -5.69 -18.90
CA ASP A 86 -8.89 -7.03 -18.46
C ASP A 86 -8.51 -7.07 -16.97
N LEU A 87 -7.81 -6.03 -16.50
CA LEU A 87 -7.47 -5.85 -15.11
C LEU A 87 -8.72 -5.62 -14.25
N LEU A 88 -9.61 -4.74 -14.70
CA LEU A 88 -10.88 -4.44 -14.03
C LEU A 88 -11.74 -5.70 -13.91
N GLU A 89 -11.83 -6.49 -14.98
CA GLU A 89 -12.56 -7.76 -14.99
C GLU A 89 -11.95 -8.74 -13.98
N THR A 90 -10.62 -8.89 -13.97
CA THR A 90 -9.90 -9.76 -13.04
C THR A 90 -10.13 -9.35 -11.58
N ILE A 91 -10.08 -8.04 -11.29
CA ILE A 91 -10.36 -7.48 -9.96
C ILE A 91 -11.81 -7.75 -9.58
N ASN A 92 -12.78 -7.46 -10.44
CA ASN A 92 -14.20 -7.67 -10.13
C ASN A 92 -14.53 -9.14 -9.89
N GLN A 93 -13.91 -10.07 -10.62
CA GLN A 93 -14.09 -11.52 -10.41
C GLN A 93 -13.54 -12.01 -9.06
N ASN A 94 -12.58 -11.30 -8.48
CA ASN A 94 -11.85 -11.70 -7.26
C ASN A 94 -11.83 -10.57 -6.22
N PHE A 95 -12.89 -9.74 -6.20
CA PHE A 95 -12.92 -8.43 -5.57
C PHE A 95 -12.47 -8.45 -4.11
N ASP A 96 -13.06 -9.32 -3.30
CA ASP A 96 -12.77 -9.42 -1.88
C ASP A 96 -11.30 -9.82 -1.61
N ALA A 97 -10.78 -10.82 -2.34
CA ALA A 97 -9.41 -11.29 -2.15
C ALA A 97 -8.38 -10.23 -2.55
N TYR A 98 -8.61 -9.57 -3.69
CA TYR A 98 -7.70 -8.53 -4.18
C TYR A 98 -7.68 -7.30 -3.30
N PHE A 99 -8.83 -6.78 -2.87
CA PHE A 99 -8.84 -5.57 -2.03
C PHE A 99 -8.29 -5.82 -0.62
N VAL A 100 -8.47 -7.01 -0.05
CA VAL A 100 -7.82 -7.37 1.22
C VAL A 100 -6.29 -7.27 1.09
N GLU A 101 -5.73 -7.75 -0.02
CA GLU A 101 -4.29 -7.71 -0.29
C GLU A 101 -3.80 -6.30 -0.65
N MET A 102 -4.48 -5.61 -1.58
CA MET A 102 -4.11 -4.28 -2.08
C MET A 102 -4.21 -3.18 -1.02
N LEU A 103 -5.11 -3.32 -0.04
CA LEU A 103 -5.21 -2.42 1.11
C LEU A 103 -4.28 -2.82 2.25
N PHE A 104 -3.51 -3.89 2.07
CA PHE A 104 -2.56 -4.45 3.03
C PHE A 104 -3.20 -4.78 4.39
N LEU A 105 -4.44 -5.29 4.39
CA LEU A 105 -5.15 -5.54 5.66
C LEU A 105 -4.44 -6.57 6.53
N GLY A 106 -3.73 -7.53 5.93
CA GLY A 106 -2.89 -8.48 6.65
C GLY A 106 -1.71 -7.86 7.41
N LEU A 107 -1.30 -6.64 7.06
CA LEU A 107 -0.30 -5.86 7.79
C LEU A 107 -0.93 -4.87 8.78
N SER A 108 -2.23 -4.57 8.64
CA SER A 108 -2.92 -3.56 9.45
C SER A 108 -3.70 -4.15 10.62
N VAL A 109 -4.23 -5.37 10.50
CA VAL A 109 -5.01 -6.04 11.54
C VAL A 109 -4.63 -7.52 11.65
N SER A 110 -5.00 -8.16 12.76
CA SER A 110 -4.79 -9.61 12.89
C SER A 110 -5.60 -10.38 11.85
N THR A 111 -5.11 -11.55 11.43
CA THR A 111 -5.79 -12.42 10.43
C THR A 111 -7.26 -12.69 10.78
N ALA A 112 -7.57 -12.86 12.07
CA ALA A 112 -8.93 -13.10 12.55
C ALA A 112 -9.87 -11.89 12.37
N GLN A 113 -9.33 -10.67 12.32
CA GLN A 113 -10.09 -9.43 12.18
C GLN A 113 -10.31 -9.03 10.72
N ILE A 114 -9.52 -9.54 9.77
CA ILE A 114 -9.60 -9.19 8.35
C ILE A 114 -11.04 -9.26 7.81
N PRO A 115 -11.81 -10.35 8.00
CA PRO A 115 -13.16 -10.45 7.42
C PRO A 115 -14.11 -9.37 7.93
N ALA A 116 -14.07 -9.09 9.24
CA ALA A 116 -14.93 -8.09 9.87
C ALA A 116 -14.52 -6.66 9.48
N THR A 117 -13.23 -6.38 9.35
CA THR A 117 -12.71 -5.09 8.89
C THR A 117 -13.05 -4.85 7.43
N TRP A 118 -12.82 -5.84 6.56
CA TRP A 118 -13.14 -5.75 5.13
C TRP A 118 -14.64 -5.50 4.90
N ALA A 119 -15.52 -6.20 5.63
CA ALA A 119 -16.96 -6.00 5.51
C ALA A 119 -17.38 -4.55 5.77
N LYS A 120 -16.77 -3.88 6.76
CA LYS A 120 -17.04 -2.47 7.09
C LYS A 120 -16.53 -1.52 6.01
N ILE A 121 -15.30 -1.75 5.52
CA ILE A 121 -14.72 -0.96 4.42
C ILE A 121 -15.63 -1.05 3.19
N LYS A 122 -16.03 -2.26 2.83
CA LYS A 122 -16.87 -2.52 1.66
C LYS A 122 -18.27 -1.92 1.77
N GLU A 123 -18.87 -1.97 2.96
CA GLU A 123 -20.14 -1.28 3.22
C GLU A 123 -20.00 0.23 3.02
N PHE A 124 -18.93 0.83 3.54
CA PHE A 124 -18.72 2.27 3.51
C PHE A 124 -18.39 2.81 2.11
N TYR A 125 -17.41 2.20 1.41
CA TYR A 125 -16.92 2.73 0.13
C TYR A 125 -17.59 2.12 -1.10
N PHE A 126 -18.07 0.88 -0.99
CA PHE A 126 -18.58 0.13 -2.15
C PHE A 126 -20.07 -0.23 -2.02
N SER A 127 -20.78 0.28 -1.01
CA SER A 127 -22.21 -0.04 -0.79
C SER A 127 -22.52 -1.55 -0.77
N LYS A 128 -21.57 -2.37 -0.30
CA LYS A 128 -21.61 -3.85 -0.30
C LYS A 128 -21.53 -4.51 -1.69
N GLU A 129 -21.33 -3.73 -2.75
CA GLU A 129 -21.10 -4.26 -4.10
C GLU A 129 -19.76 -5.00 -4.20
N ASN A 130 -19.73 -5.99 -5.10
CA ASN A 130 -18.58 -6.85 -5.37
C ASN A 130 -17.80 -6.43 -6.63
N SER A 131 -18.00 -5.19 -7.09
CA SER A 131 -17.42 -4.75 -8.33
C SER A 131 -17.28 -3.25 -8.41
N ILE A 132 -16.31 -2.81 -9.20
CA ILE A 132 -16.19 -1.44 -9.66
C ILE A 132 -16.93 -1.33 -11.00
N ASP A 133 -17.99 -0.52 -11.02
CA ASP A 133 -18.73 -0.17 -12.22
C ASP A 133 -18.24 1.19 -12.73
N VAL A 134 -17.44 1.18 -13.80
CA VAL A 134 -16.88 2.39 -14.40
C VAL A 134 -17.92 3.31 -15.03
N SER A 135 -19.15 2.81 -15.28
CA SER A 135 -20.27 3.63 -15.74
C SER A 135 -20.99 4.36 -14.60
N ASN A 136 -20.72 3.97 -13.35
CA ASN A 136 -21.29 4.55 -12.16
C ASN A 136 -20.25 5.42 -11.43
N THR A 137 -20.43 6.75 -11.50
CA THR A 137 -19.54 7.72 -10.85
C THR A 137 -19.37 7.45 -9.35
N ASN A 138 -20.41 6.99 -8.64
CA ASN A 138 -20.30 6.70 -7.21
C ASN A 138 -19.43 5.47 -6.94
N SER A 139 -19.45 4.47 -7.83
CA SER A 139 -18.60 3.28 -7.72
C SER A 139 -17.12 3.65 -7.93
N VAL A 140 -16.83 4.46 -8.95
CA VAL A 140 -15.47 4.98 -9.20
C VAL A 140 -15.01 5.89 -8.06
N GLN A 141 -15.88 6.75 -7.54
CA GLN A 141 -15.56 7.62 -6.41
C GLN A 141 -15.31 6.81 -5.14
N GLY A 142 -16.04 5.73 -4.90
CA GLY A 142 -15.80 4.79 -3.79
C GLY A 142 -14.38 4.21 -3.83
N LEU A 143 -13.92 3.80 -5.02
CA LEU A 143 -12.55 3.35 -5.25
C LEU A 143 -11.51 4.43 -4.96
N ILE A 144 -11.75 5.66 -5.39
CA ILE A 144 -10.85 6.79 -5.13
C ILE A 144 -10.80 7.06 -3.61
N ASN A 145 -11.96 7.15 -2.97
CA ASN A 145 -12.08 7.46 -1.55
C ASN A 145 -11.40 6.42 -0.66
N VAL A 146 -11.56 5.12 -0.94
CA VAL A 146 -10.90 4.08 -0.10
C VAL A 146 -9.38 4.20 -0.14
N TYR A 147 -8.80 4.60 -1.29
CA TYR A 147 -7.37 4.81 -1.41
C TYR A 147 -6.92 6.17 -0.85
N SER A 148 -7.75 7.21 -0.91
CA SER A 148 -7.48 8.50 -0.27
C SER A 148 -7.42 8.35 1.25
N ASP A 149 -8.39 7.64 1.85
CA ASP A 149 -8.48 7.49 3.30
C ASP A 149 -7.48 6.46 3.86
N ARG A 150 -7.03 5.51 3.03
CA ARG A 150 -5.98 4.57 3.39
C ARG A 150 -4.58 5.19 3.38
N GLY A 151 -4.39 6.23 2.55
CA GLY A 151 -3.13 6.94 2.32
C GLY A 151 -2.54 7.58 3.58
#